data_AF-A0A0M1JUU4-F1
#
_entry.id   AF-A0A0M1JUU4-F1
#
_cell.length_a   1.000
_cell.length_b   1.000
_cell.length_c   1.000
_cell.angle_alpha   90.00
_cell.angle_beta   90.00
_cell.angle_gamma   90.00
#
_symmetry.space_group_name_H-M   'P 1'
#
loop_
_entity.id
_entity.type
_entity.pdbx_description
1 polymer ?
#
loop_
_entity_poly.entity_id
_entity_poly.type
_entity_poly.pdbx_seq_one_letter_code
_entity_poly.pdbx_strand_id
1 'polypeptide(L)'
;MNNEECTLKHFGNPDTPVKDTYLQRTKGGAYTTFGFDIQIENADLTEIATTSKYSKVVGLAPDQPQYRILVVEDRLENRLLLMKMLSRWGFQEVREATNGQEALDILKTWQPDLIWMDMQMPVMNGYEATKRIKANPLSQKIVIIALTASAFEEDRQEILQIGCDDFVLKPFQEQELLVKMEKYLGVLYLYQKSQVFHPLKSKDSTLKREEDIQFYLRQISGDCLSEVYQSAEECSDEIIFQLVAEITP
;
A
#
# COMPACT_ATOMS: atom_id res chain seq x y z
N MET A 1 12.81 15.63 -31.92
CA MET A 1 14.23 15.38 -31.65
C MET A 1 14.27 14.51 -30.42
N ASN A 2 14.62 13.24 -30.65
CA ASN A 2 14.66 12.19 -29.65
C ASN A 2 15.82 12.46 -28.71
N ASN A 3 15.58 12.46 -27.40
CA ASN A 3 16.64 12.46 -26.40
C ASN A 3 16.81 11.01 -25.95
N GLU A 4 17.82 10.35 -26.51
CA GLU A 4 18.29 9.06 -26.06
C GLU A 4 18.99 9.25 -24.70
N GLU A 5 18.45 8.63 -23.65
CA GLU A 5 19.14 8.43 -22.38
C GLU A 5 20.15 7.29 -22.58
N CYS A 6 21.44 7.60 -22.53
CA CYS A 6 22.50 6.60 -22.68
C CYS A 6 23.11 6.32 -21.30
N THR A 7 22.87 5.12 -20.77
CA THR A 7 23.28 4.71 -19.41
C THR A 7 24.45 3.73 -19.48
N LEU A 8 25.59 4.09 -18.86
CA LEU A 8 26.69 3.16 -18.62
C LEU A 8 26.48 2.49 -17.25
N LYS A 9 26.10 1.21 -17.25
CA LYS A 9 26.04 0.38 -16.03
C LYS A 9 27.41 -0.28 -15.79
N HIS A 10 27.97 -0.10 -14.60
CA HIS A 10 29.03 -0.97 -14.07
C HIS A 10 28.36 -1.94 -13.08
N PHE A 11 28.43 -3.23 -13.39
CA PHE A 11 27.93 -4.27 -12.48
C PHE A 11 28.96 -4.48 -11.36
N GLY A 12 28.58 -4.09 -10.13
CA GLY A 12 29.34 -4.33 -8.90
C GLY A 12 29.00 -5.68 -8.25
N ASN A 13 29.94 -6.16 -7.43
CA ASN A 13 29.96 -7.46 -6.74
C ASN A 13 28.85 -7.57 -5.66
N PRO A 14 28.24 -8.75 -5.40
CA PRO A 14 27.20 -8.97 -4.37
C PRO A 14 27.48 -8.50 -2.94
N ASP A 15 28.75 -8.28 -2.55
CA ASP A 15 29.10 -7.78 -1.21
C ASP A 15 29.27 -6.25 -1.14
N THR A 16 28.93 -5.53 -2.21
CA THR A 16 28.99 -4.06 -2.25
C THR A 16 27.59 -3.46 -2.27
N PRO A 17 27.26 -2.48 -1.42
CA PRO A 17 25.97 -1.81 -1.45
C PRO A 17 25.70 -1.24 -2.85
N VAL A 18 24.51 -1.54 -3.38
CA VAL A 18 24.08 -1.08 -4.70
C VAL A 18 23.96 0.44 -4.67
N LYS A 19 24.85 1.13 -5.40
CA LYS A 19 24.81 2.58 -5.54
C LYS A 19 24.02 2.96 -6.79
N ASP A 20 22.73 3.16 -6.63
CA ASP A 20 21.92 3.74 -7.69
C ASP A 20 21.98 5.27 -7.63
N THR A 21 22.47 5.87 -8.72
CA THR A 21 22.64 7.32 -8.83
C THR A 21 21.61 7.87 -9.80
N TYR A 22 20.66 8.65 -9.30
CA TYR A 22 19.63 9.28 -10.12
C TYR A 22 19.93 10.76 -10.34
N LEU A 23 19.84 11.23 -11.59
CA LEU A 23 20.04 12.63 -11.96
C LEU A 23 18.71 13.27 -12.31
N GLN A 24 18.30 14.28 -11.54
CA GLN A 24 17.09 15.06 -11.82
C GLN A 24 17.45 16.47 -12.31
N ARG A 25 16.79 16.93 -13.38
CA ARG A 25 17.07 18.22 -14.02
C ARG A 25 16.25 19.34 -13.36
N THR A 26 16.92 20.41 -12.91
CA THR A 26 16.23 21.63 -12.44
C THR A 26 16.11 22.68 -13.55
N LYS A 27 15.12 23.60 -13.43
CA LYS A 27 14.76 24.67 -14.40
C LYS A 27 15.83 25.75 -14.65
N GLY A 28 17.12 25.45 -14.45
CA GLY A 28 18.24 26.36 -14.65
C GLY A 28 19.48 25.74 -15.31
N GLY A 29 19.44 24.47 -15.71
CA GLY A 29 20.55 23.81 -16.43
C GLY A 29 21.71 23.32 -15.57
N ALA A 30 21.65 23.45 -14.23
CA ALA A 30 22.59 22.84 -13.31
C ALA A 30 22.03 21.50 -12.77
N TYR A 31 22.84 20.44 -12.81
CA TYR A 31 22.50 19.13 -12.25
C TYR A 31 22.80 19.11 -10.75
N THR A 32 21.95 18.47 -9.95
CA THR A 32 22.24 18.18 -8.55
C THR A 32 22.08 16.68 -8.35
N THR A 33 23.12 16.03 -7.84
CA THR A 33 23.09 14.59 -7.56
C THR A 33 22.69 14.37 -6.11
N PHE A 34 21.67 13.54 -5.90
CA PHE A 34 21.33 13.01 -4.58
C PHE A 34 21.61 11.52 -4.58
N GLY A 35 22.26 11.03 -3.53
CA GLY A 35 22.51 9.62 -3.29
C GLY A 35 22.20 9.30 -1.85
N PHE A 36 21.63 8.12 -1.60
CA PHE A 36 21.42 7.58 -0.28
C PHE A 36 21.79 6.11 -0.27
N ASP A 37 22.28 5.63 0.86
CA ASP A 37 22.65 4.23 1.06
C ASP A 37 21.46 3.49 1.68
N ILE A 38 20.92 2.49 0.98
CA ILE A 38 19.92 1.58 1.55
C ILE A 38 20.66 0.37 2.12
N GLN A 39 20.52 0.16 3.43
CA GLN A 39 20.94 -1.10 4.06
C GLN A 39 19.82 -2.12 3.83
N ILE A 40 20.09 -3.16 3.04
CA ILE A 40 19.16 -4.26 2.80
C ILE A 40 19.67 -5.47 3.58
N GLU A 41 18.83 -6.01 4.46
CA GLU A 41 19.09 -7.30 5.10
C GLU A 41 18.30 -8.40 4.38
N ASN A 42 18.85 -9.62 4.34
CA ASN A 42 18.12 -10.76 3.81
C ASN A 42 16.93 -11.05 4.72
N ALA A 43 15.72 -10.90 4.19
CA ALA A 43 14.51 -11.22 4.94
C ALA A 43 14.48 -12.71 5.29
N ASP A 44 14.17 -13.01 6.56
CA ASP A 44 14.00 -14.40 7.00
C ASP A 44 12.77 -14.99 6.28
N LEU A 45 12.90 -16.20 5.72
CA LEU A 45 11.80 -16.89 5.04
C LEU A 45 10.59 -17.09 5.97
N THR A 46 10.81 -17.10 7.28
CA THR A 46 9.73 -17.13 8.28
C THR A 46 8.96 -15.81 8.36
N GLU A 47 9.62 -14.66 8.20
CA GLU A 47 8.96 -13.34 8.12
C GLU A 47 8.21 -13.17 6.80
N ILE A 48 8.79 -13.66 5.69
CA ILE A 48 8.14 -13.71 4.37
C ILE A 48 6.87 -14.58 4.41
N ALA A 49 6.87 -15.69 5.16
CA ALA A 49 5.69 -16.56 5.32
C ALA A 49 4.54 -15.87 6.09
N THR A 50 4.84 -14.95 7.01
CA THR A 50 3.83 -14.13 7.68
C THR A 50 3.20 -13.11 6.75
N THR A 51 3.97 -12.50 5.85
CA THR A 51 3.46 -11.57 4.83
C THR A 51 2.71 -12.29 3.71
N SER A 52 3.12 -13.51 3.36
CA SER A 52 2.46 -14.39 2.37
C SER A 52 1.10 -14.96 2.83
N LYS A 53 0.72 -14.78 4.10
CA LYS A 53 -0.54 -15.29 4.66
C LYS A 53 -1.79 -14.52 4.20
N TYR A 54 -1.60 -13.37 3.56
CA TYR A 54 -2.70 -12.49 3.17
C TYR A 54 -2.98 -12.60 1.68
N SER A 55 -3.86 -13.53 1.36
CA SER A 55 -4.63 -13.52 0.12
C SER A 55 -5.28 -12.14 -0.14
N LYS A 56 -5.41 -11.75 -1.40
CA LYS A 56 -6.13 -10.52 -1.78
C LYS A 56 -7.58 -10.57 -1.30
N VAL A 57 -8.06 -9.53 -0.60
CA VAL A 57 -9.48 -9.41 -0.24
C VAL A 57 -10.29 -9.22 -1.53
N VAL A 58 -11.29 -10.06 -1.73
CA VAL A 58 -12.18 -10.03 -2.91
C VAL A 58 -13.56 -9.45 -2.59
N GLY A 59 -13.88 -9.24 -1.31
CA GLY A 59 -15.14 -8.64 -0.87
C GLY A 59 -15.43 -8.90 0.61
N LEU A 60 -16.64 -8.53 1.04
CA LEU A 60 -17.18 -8.89 2.36
C LEU A 60 -17.70 -10.33 2.35
N ALA A 61 -17.65 -10.99 3.50
CA ALA A 61 -18.33 -12.26 3.72
C ALA A 61 -19.86 -12.13 3.51
N PRO A 62 -20.56 -13.22 3.15
CA PRO A 62 -22.01 -13.23 3.11
C PRO A 62 -22.64 -12.86 4.48
N ASP A 63 -23.88 -12.37 4.44
CA ASP A 63 -24.70 -12.07 5.62
C ASP A 63 -24.09 -11.07 6.63
N GLN A 64 -23.18 -10.21 6.15
CA GLN A 64 -22.65 -9.08 6.91
C GLN A 64 -23.70 -7.96 7.03
N PRO A 65 -23.74 -7.23 8.16
CA PRO A 65 -24.56 -6.04 8.26
C PRO A 65 -24.09 -4.94 7.29
N GLN A 66 -24.95 -3.98 7.02
CA GLN A 66 -24.58 -2.80 6.24
C GLN A 66 -23.77 -1.84 7.11
N TYR A 67 -22.51 -1.60 6.73
CA TYR A 67 -21.63 -0.67 7.43
C TYR A 67 -21.65 0.70 6.76
N ARG A 68 -21.92 1.76 7.54
CA ARG A 68 -21.86 3.16 7.10
C ARG A 68 -20.49 3.74 7.42
N ILE A 69 -19.73 4.10 6.38
CA ILE A 69 -18.35 4.57 6.53
C ILE A 69 -18.22 5.99 6.01
N LEU A 70 -17.66 6.87 6.84
CA LEU A 70 -17.32 8.23 6.43
C LEU A 70 -15.81 8.34 6.19
N VAL A 71 -15.42 8.82 5.02
CA VAL A 71 -14.02 9.19 4.72
C VAL A 71 -13.88 10.70 4.78
N VAL A 72 -13.04 11.21 5.67
CA VAL A 72 -12.78 12.65 5.85
C VAL A 72 -11.32 12.93 5.51
N GLU A 73 -11.08 13.51 4.35
CA GLU A 73 -9.74 13.74 3.80
C GLU A 73 -9.81 14.92 2.82
N ASP A 74 -8.92 15.91 2.96
CA ASP A 74 -8.95 17.12 2.12
C ASP A 74 -8.39 16.87 0.72
N ARG A 75 -7.35 16.05 0.61
CA ARG A 75 -6.70 15.71 -0.66
C ARG A 75 -7.56 14.75 -1.48
N LEU A 76 -7.95 15.20 -2.67
CA LEU A 76 -8.81 14.44 -3.59
C LEU A 76 -8.23 13.05 -3.92
N GLU A 77 -6.93 12.94 -4.17
CA GLU A 77 -6.29 11.69 -4.57
C GLU A 77 -6.36 10.65 -3.44
N ASN A 78 -6.06 11.05 -2.21
CA ASN A 78 -6.10 10.21 -1.03
C ASN A 78 -7.53 9.76 -0.73
N ARG A 79 -8.50 10.68 -0.83
CA ARG A 79 -9.91 10.39 -0.62
C ARG A 79 -10.42 9.40 -1.65
N LEU A 80 -10.14 9.61 -2.94
CA LEU A 80 -10.50 8.69 -4.01
C LEU A 80 -9.84 7.32 -3.85
N LEU A 81 -8.61 7.26 -3.36
CA LEU A 81 -7.93 5.99 -3.07
C LEU A 81 -8.71 5.18 -2.02
N LEU A 82 -9.04 5.81 -0.89
CA LEU A 82 -9.85 5.19 0.17
C LEU A 82 -11.23 4.75 -0.33
N MET A 83 -11.92 5.62 -1.08
CA MET A 83 -13.23 5.30 -1.65
C MET A 83 -13.16 4.08 -2.59
N LYS A 84 -12.12 4.00 -3.44
CA LYS A 84 -11.89 2.86 -4.33
C LYS A 84 -11.55 1.58 -3.57
N MET A 85 -10.74 1.66 -2.51
CA MET A 85 -10.45 0.51 -1.65
C MET A 85 -11.72 -0.04 -0.99
N LEU A 86 -12.50 0.83 -0.33
CA LEU A 86 -13.74 0.46 0.34
C LEU A 86 -14.76 -0.14 -0.63
N SER A 87 -14.92 0.47 -1.81
CA SER A 87 -15.81 -0.06 -2.85
C SER A 87 -15.36 -1.45 -3.34
N ARG A 88 -14.06 -1.66 -3.59
CA ARG A 88 -13.50 -2.97 -3.98
C ARG A 88 -13.72 -4.04 -2.91
N TRP A 89 -13.70 -3.68 -1.63
CA TRP A 89 -13.97 -4.60 -0.54
C TRP A 89 -15.46 -4.86 -0.31
N GLY A 90 -16.36 -4.18 -1.03
CA GLY A 90 -17.81 -4.44 -0.99
C GLY A 90 -18.61 -3.53 -0.06
N PHE A 91 -18.02 -2.44 0.46
CA PHE A 91 -18.75 -1.46 1.25
C PHE A 91 -19.60 -0.56 0.34
N GLN A 92 -20.91 -0.54 0.57
CA GLN A 92 -21.88 0.16 -0.28
C GLN A 92 -22.28 1.54 0.28
N GLU A 93 -22.32 1.69 1.60
CA GLU A 93 -22.73 2.95 2.26
C GLU A 93 -21.51 3.76 2.68
N VAL A 94 -20.83 4.33 1.70
CA VAL A 94 -19.66 5.17 1.94
C VAL A 94 -19.95 6.62 1.55
N ARG A 95 -19.69 7.55 2.47
CA ARG A 95 -19.74 9.00 2.19
C ARG A 95 -18.37 9.61 2.35
N GLU A 96 -18.18 10.75 1.72
CA GLU A 96 -16.92 11.49 1.74
C GLU A 96 -17.13 12.93 2.24
N ALA A 97 -16.10 13.48 2.87
CA ALA A 97 -16.01 14.87 3.31
C ALA A 97 -14.59 15.38 3.09
N THR A 98 -14.45 16.68 2.85
CA THR A 98 -13.15 17.31 2.55
C THR A 98 -12.53 18.03 3.75
N ASN A 99 -13.25 18.13 4.86
CA ASN A 99 -12.80 18.76 6.10
C ASN A 99 -13.70 18.36 7.27
N GLY A 100 -13.29 18.72 8.49
CA GLY A 100 -14.03 18.39 9.72
C GLY A 100 -15.43 19.01 9.80
N GLN A 101 -15.66 20.18 9.19
CA GLN A 101 -16.96 20.85 9.23
C GLN A 101 -17.98 20.11 8.35
N GLU A 102 -17.60 19.72 7.13
CA GLU A 102 -18.43 18.88 6.26
C GLU A 102 -18.76 17.53 6.92
N ALA A 103 -17.80 16.93 7.62
CA ALA A 103 -18.05 15.71 8.38
C ALA A 103 -19.15 15.91 9.42
N LEU A 104 -19.06 16.98 10.23
CA LEU A 104 -20.10 17.32 11.21
C LEU A 104 -21.46 17.59 10.57
N ASP A 105 -21.50 18.20 9.39
CA ASP A 105 -22.74 18.47 8.67
C ASP A 105 -23.40 17.19 8.15
N ILE A 106 -22.59 16.22 7.68
CA ILE A 106 -23.08 14.88 7.30
C ILE A 106 -23.70 14.16 8.50
N LEU A 107 -23.02 14.19 9.66
CA LEU A 107 -23.49 13.51 10.89
C LEU A 107 -24.87 13.97 11.37
N LYS A 108 -25.31 15.18 10.99
CA LYS A 108 -26.67 15.68 11.32
C LYS A 108 -27.77 14.85 10.67
N THR A 109 -27.51 14.24 9.53
CA THR A 109 -28.52 13.49 8.75
C THR A 109 -28.16 12.03 8.53
N TRP A 110 -26.90 11.65 8.74
CA TRP A 110 -26.41 10.31 8.46
C TRP A 110 -25.31 9.95 9.45
N GLN A 111 -25.59 8.96 10.28
CA GLN A 111 -24.67 8.52 11.35
C GLN A 111 -23.80 7.37 10.86
N PRO A 112 -22.47 7.57 10.67
CA PRO A 112 -21.56 6.49 10.33
C PRO A 112 -21.34 5.55 11.51
N ASP A 113 -20.98 4.30 11.21
CA ASP A 113 -20.47 3.35 12.19
C ASP A 113 -18.95 3.54 12.38
N LEU A 114 -18.24 3.96 11.32
CA LEU A 114 -16.80 4.27 11.35
C LEU A 114 -16.48 5.54 10.54
N ILE A 115 -15.54 6.33 11.06
CA ILE A 115 -14.96 7.49 10.39
C ILE A 115 -13.45 7.28 10.22
N TRP A 116 -12.99 7.33 8.98
CA TRP A 116 -11.58 7.54 8.64
C TRP A 116 -11.32 9.05 8.64
N MET A 117 -10.59 9.55 9.64
CA MET A 117 -10.44 10.98 9.88
C MET A 117 -9.00 11.42 9.65
N ASP A 118 -8.74 12.21 8.61
CA ASP A 118 -7.47 12.90 8.50
C ASP A 118 -7.29 13.93 9.64
N MET A 119 -6.11 13.92 10.26
CA MET A 119 -5.81 14.81 11.37
C MET A 119 -5.43 16.22 10.91
N GLN A 120 -4.92 16.38 9.68
CA GLN A 120 -4.42 17.65 9.17
C GLN A 120 -5.22 18.09 7.94
N MET A 121 -6.24 18.93 8.15
CA MET A 121 -7.09 19.45 7.09
C MET A 121 -7.33 20.96 7.26
N PRO A 122 -7.60 21.70 6.17
CA PRO A 122 -8.05 23.09 6.23
C PRO A 122 -9.46 23.19 6.82
N VAL A 123 -9.88 24.43 7.14
CA VAL A 123 -11.21 24.80 7.69
C VAL A 123 -11.45 24.26 9.12
N MET A 124 -11.44 22.94 9.29
CA MET A 124 -11.52 22.27 10.59
C MET A 124 -10.71 20.99 10.52
N ASN A 125 -9.73 20.86 11.42
CA ASN A 125 -8.85 19.70 11.48
C ASN A 125 -9.52 18.50 12.17
N GLY A 126 -8.91 17.32 12.06
CA GLY A 126 -9.44 16.09 12.64
C GLY A 126 -9.49 16.11 14.17
N TYR A 127 -8.58 16.84 14.83
CA TYR A 127 -8.57 17.00 16.29
C TYR A 127 -9.84 17.69 16.79
N GLU A 128 -10.18 18.83 16.18
CA GLU A 128 -11.37 19.60 16.54
C GLU A 128 -12.65 18.87 16.15
N ALA A 129 -12.69 18.28 14.94
CA ALA A 129 -13.83 17.50 14.48
C ALA A 129 -14.13 16.35 15.45
N THR A 130 -13.12 15.54 15.81
CA THR A 130 -13.26 14.41 16.73
C THR A 130 -13.79 14.86 18.10
N LYS A 131 -13.23 15.92 18.67
CA LYS A 131 -13.72 16.48 19.95
C LYS A 131 -15.21 16.83 19.88
N ARG A 132 -15.63 17.49 18.80
CA ARG A 132 -17.04 17.88 18.58
C ARG A 132 -17.95 16.67 18.37
N ILE A 133 -17.49 15.66 17.63
CA ILE A 133 -18.23 14.41 17.41
C ILE A 133 -18.41 13.65 18.73
N LYS A 134 -17.34 13.45 19.50
CA LYS A 134 -17.38 12.67 20.75
C LYS A 134 -18.04 13.42 21.91
N ALA A 135 -18.12 14.76 21.85
CA ALA A 135 -18.87 15.57 22.80
C ALA A 135 -20.39 15.34 22.72
N ASN A 136 -20.92 14.88 21.59
CA ASN A 136 -22.34 14.56 21.44
C ASN A 136 -22.61 13.11 21.90
N PRO A 137 -23.47 12.88 22.92
CA PRO A 137 -23.78 11.54 23.43
C PRO A 137 -24.30 10.56 22.38
N LEU A 138 -24.99 11.06 21.34
CA LEU A 138 -25.56 10.23 20.28
C LEU A 138 -24.49 9.66 19.33
N SER A 139 -23.31 10.26 19.28
CA SER A 139 -22.19 9.87 18.41
C SER A 139 -21.03 9.23 19.16
N GLN A 140 -21.15 8.97 20.46
CA GLN A 140 -20.10 8.32 21.25
C GLN A 140 -19.75 6.91 20.75
N LYS A 141 -20.71 6.21 20.16
CA LYS A 141 -20.51 4.85 19.62
C LYS A 141 -19.83 4.83 18.26
N ILE A 142 -19.70 5.97 17.59
CA ILE A 142 -19.06 6.04 16.28
C ILE A 142 -17.58 5.77 16.49
N VAL A 143 -17.03 4.80 15.75
CA VAL A 143 -15.60 4.50 15.75
C VAL A 143 -14.90 5.57 14.93
N ILE A 144 -13.90 6.24 15.50
CA ILE A 144 -13.08 7.23 14.79
C ILE A 144 -11.65 6.72 14.75
N ILE A 145 -11.14 6.48 13.54
CA ILE A 145 -9.76 6.07 13.32
C ILE A 145 -9.02 7.20 12.61
N ALA A 146 -8.02 7.73 13.29
CA ALA A 146 -7.21 8.84 12.80
C ALA A 146 -6.28 8.37 11.68
N LEU A 147 -6.20 9.15 10.59
CA LEU A 147 -5.17 9.03 9.57
C LEU A 147 -4.15 10.14 9.82
N THR A 148 -2.94 9.79 10.26
CA THR A 148 -1.93 10.77 10.69
C THR A 148 -0.58 10.55 10.00
N ALA A 149 0.13 11.62 9.67
CA ALA A 149 1.48 11.56 9.11
C ALA A 149 2.58 11.36 10.16
N SER A 150 2.24 11.43 11.45
CA SER A 150 3.21 11.37 12.54
C SER A 150 3.06 10.10 13.37
N ALA A 151 4.21 9.46 13.64
CA ALA A 151 4.32 8.25 14.45
C ALA A 151 4.79 8.52 15.90
N PHE A 152 5.08 9.77 16.26
CA PHE A 152 5.60 10.13 17.59
C PHE A 152 4.61 9.76 18.69
N GLU A 153 5.14 9.34 19.84
CA GLU A 153 4.32 8.85 20.95
C GLU A 153 3.42 9.95 21.52
N GLU A 154 3.91 11.20 21.54
CA GLU A 154 3.14 12.37 21.98
C GLU A 154 1.88 12.57 21.13
N ASP A 155 2.01 12.43 19.80
CA ASP A 155 0.89 12.55 18.87
C ASP A 155 -0.10 11.39 19.02
N ARG A 156 0.39 10.17 19.31
CA ARG A 156 -0.48 9.02 19.59
C ARG A 156 -1.32 9.25 20.84
N GLN A 157 -0.69 9.72 21.92
CA GLN A 157 -1.39 10.01 23.17
C GLN A 157 -2.42 11.12 22.98
N GLU A 158 -2.09 12.17 22.24
CA GLU A 158 -3.05 13.24 21.93
C GLU A 158 -4.25 12.70 21.14
N ILE A 159 -4.02 11.93 20.07
CA ILE A 159 -5.08 11.34 19.24
C ILE A 159 -6.03 10.46 20.06
N LEU A 160 -5.51 9.65 20.99
CA LEU A 160 -6.35 8.83 21.85
C LEU A 160 -7.11 9.69 22.89
N GLN A 161 -6.46 10.70 23.47
CA GLN A 161 -7.07 11.58 24.48
C GLN A 161 -8.21 12.44 23.93
N ILE A 162 -8.16 12.84 22.65
CA ILE A 162 -9.26 13.57 22.01
C ILE A 162 -10.48 12.68 21.72
N GLY A 163 -10.35 11.36 21.87
CA GLY A 163 -11.42 10.40 21.72
C GLY A 163 -11.39 9.57 20.44
N CYS A 164 -10.30 9.55 19.68
CA CYS A 164 -10.14 8.55 18.62
C CYS A 164 -9.99 7.16 19.23
N ASP A 165 -10.55 6.16 18.56
CA ASP A 165 -10.49 4.77 18.98
C ASP A 165 -9.16 4.12 18.57
N ASP A 166 -8.57 4.59 17.48
CA ASP A 166 -7.25 4.16 17.01
C ASP A 166 -6.66 5.16 16.00
N PHE A 167 -5.49 4.84 15.47
CA PHE A 167 -4.87 5.56 14.36
C PHE A 167 -4.22 4.61 13.35
N VAL A 168 -3.94 5.16 12.17
CA VAL A 168 -3.21 4.56 11.06
C VAL A 168 -2.25 5.62 10.51
N LEU A 169 -1.02 5.20 10.22
CA LEU A 169 0.03 6.09 9.72
C LEU A 169 -0.09 6.29 8.21
N LYS A 170 0.08 7.53 7.76
CA LYS A 170 0.24 7.85 6.34
C LYS A 170 1.73 7.74 5.98
N PRO A 171 2.09 7.11 4.85
CA PRO A 171 1.21 6.38 3.92
C PRO A 171 0.77 5.03 4.52
N PHE A 172 -0.51 4.70 4.36
CA PHE A 172 -1.10 3.46 4.90
C PHE A 172 -1.13 2.34 3.89
N GLN A 173 -1.04 1.11 4.39
CA GLN A 173 -1.22 -0.10 3.59
C GLN A 173 -2.67 -0.60 3.69
N GLU A 174 -3.15 -1.27 2.63
CA GLU A 174 -4.52 -1.83 2.59
C GLU A 174 -4.81 -2.73 3.81
N GLN A 175 -3.82 -3.54 4.19
CA GLN A 175 -3.90 -4.49 5.29
C GLN A 175 -4.14 -3.79 6.63
N GLU A 176 -3.51 -2.64 6.87
CA GLU A 176 -3.73 -1.89 8.11
C GLU A 176 -5.18 -1.45 8.24
N LEU A 177 -5.78 -0.95 7.15
CA LEU A 177 -7.17 -0.54 7.14
C LEU A 177 -8.11 -1.73 7.39
N LEU A 178 -7.87 -2.85 6.71
CA LEU A 178 -8.65 -4.08 6.87
C LEU A 178 -8.62 -4.60 8.31
N VAL A 179 -7.44 -4.68 8.92
CA VAL A 179 -7.27 -5.13 10.32
C VAL A 179 -8.01 -4.22 11.30
N LYS A 180 -7.97 -2.90 11.08
CA LYS A 180 -8.70 -1.95 11.92
C LYS A 180 -10.21 -2.11 11.77
N MET A 181 -10.72 -2.28 10.55
CA MET A 181 -12.14 -2.49 10.32
C MET A 181 -12.64 -3.82 10.89
N GLU A 182 -11.87 -4.90 10.76
CA GLU A 182 -12.15 -6.17 11.43
C GLU A 182 -12.23 -6.00 12.95
N LYS A 183 -11.22 -5.33 13.54
CA LYS A 183 -11.14 -5.11 14.98
C LYS A 183 -12.31 -4.29 15.53
N TYR A 184 -12.67 -3.18 14.88
CA TYR A 184 -13.62 -2.22 15.45
C TYR A 184 -15.06 -2.40 14.98
N LEU A 185 -15.27 -2.96 13.78
CA LEU A 185 -16.61 -3.20 13.24
C LEU A 185 -16.98 -4.70 13.21
N GLY A 186 -16.02 -5.61 13.45
CA GLY A 186 -16.27 -7.05 13.35
C GLY A 186 -16.44 -7.53 11.90
N VAL A 187 -15.89 -6.78 10.94
CA VAL A 187 -16.01 -7.11 9.52
C VAL A 187 -15.32 -8.43 9.23
N LEU A 188 -16.02 -9.32 8.51
CA LEU A 188 -15.43 -10.53 7.96
C LEU A 188 -15.24 -10.38 6.46
N TYR A 189 -14.06 -10.74 5.98
CA TYR A 189 -13.66 -10.61 4.57
C TYR A 189 -13.65 -11.96 3.85
N LEU A 190 -13.96 -11.93 2.56
CA LEU A 190 -13.64 -13.00 1.63
C LEU A 190 -12.27 -12.76 1.06
N TYR A 191 -11.47 -13.81 1.11
CA TYR A 191 -10.13 -13.81 0.57
C TYR A 191 -10.09 -14.66 -0.70
N GLN A 192 -9.36 -14.17 -1.70
CA GLN A 192 -9.02 -14.99 -2.86
C GLN A 192 -8.33 -16.25 -2.34
N LYS A 193 -8.72 -17.43 -2.82
CA LYS A 193 -7.92 -18.63 -2.54
C LYS A 193 -6.54 -18.37 -3.14
N SER A 194 -5.56 -18.07 -2.32
CA SER A 194 -4.17 -18.13 -2.74
C SER A 194 -4.00 -19.53 -3.32
N GLN A 195 -3.62 -19.63 -4.59
CA GLN A 195 -2.81 -20.78 -4.94
C GLN A 195 -1.63 -20.68 -3.97
N VAL A 196 -1.63 -21.54 -2.97
CA VAL A 196 -0.43 -21.72 -2.16
C VAL A 196 0.63 -21.98 -3.21
N PHE A 197 1.53 -21.03 -3.43
CA PHE A 197 2.81 -21.36 -4.02
C PHE A 197 3.39 -22.34 -3.01
N HIS A 198 3.15 -23.63 -3.25
CA HIS A 198 4.03 -24.63 -2.71
C HIS A 198 5.40 -24.19 -3.25
N PRO A 199 6.38 -23.83 -2.40
CA PRO A 199 7.74 -23.77 -2.89
C PRO A 199 7.93 -25.10 -3.59
N LEU A 200 8.17 -25.03 -4.90
CA LEU A 200 8.09 -26.18 -5.81
C LEU A 200 8.63 -27.41 -5.07
N LYS A 201 7.73 -28.27 -4.59
CA LYS A 201 8.06 -29.69 -4.52
C LYS A 201 8.00 -30.12 -5.97
N SER A 202 8.98 -29.66 -6.75
CA SER A 202 9.25 -30.25 -8.03
C SER A 202 9.49 -31.72 -7.70
N LYS A 203 8.61 -32.57 -8.22
CA LYS A 203 8.93 -33.98 -8.39
C LYS A 203 10.07 -34.16 -9.39
N ASP A 204 10.55 -33.08 -10.02
CA ASP A 204 11.82 -32.97 -10.72
C ASP A 204 12.84 -32.20 -9.89
N SER A 205 13.54 -32.94 -9.04
CA SER A 205 14.76 -32.50 -8.34
C SER A 205 15.97 -32.45 -9.29
N THR A 206 15.82 -31.81 -10.45
CA THR A 206 16.82 -31.87 -11.54
C THR A 206 17.51 -30.54 -11.85
N LEU A 207 17.15 -29.44 -11.19
CA LEU A 207 18.02 -28.26 -11.17
C LEU A 207 18.99 -28.42 -9.98
N LYS A 208 20.13 -29.04 -10.27
CA LYS A 208 21.19 -29.33 -9.30
C LYS A 208 22.51 -28.81 -9.85
N ARG A 209 22.71 -27.48 -9.80
CA ARG A 209 23.96 -26.74 -9.46
C ARG A 209 23.89 -25.31 -10.01
N GLU A 210 24.66 -24.40 -9.41
CA GLU A 210 24.89 -23.03 -9.92
C GLU A 210 25.34 -22.98 -11.38
N GLU A 211 25.97 -24.07 -11.85
CA GLU A 211 26.40 -24.25 -13.24
C GLU A 211 25.23 -24.32 -14.24
N ASP A 212 24.06 -24.84 -13.80
CA ASP A 212 22.87 -24.97 -14.65
C ASP A 212 22.26 -23.59 -14.94
N ILE A 213 22.24 -22.70 -13.93
CA ILE A 213 21.70 -21.34 -14.05
C ILE A 213 22.53 -20.53 -15.05
N GLN A 214 23.85 -20.61 -14.97
CA GLN A 214 24.75 -19.91 -15.90
C GLN A 214 24.61 -20.41 -17.35
N PHE A 215 24.28 -21.68 -17.54
CA PHE A 215 23.98 -22.23 -18.86
C PHE A 215 22.70 -21.63 -19.44
N TYR A 216 21.59 -21.63 -18.69
CA TYR A 216 20.32 -21.07 -19.15
C TYR A 216 20.38 -19.55 -19.37
N LEU A 217 21.05 -18.81 -18.48
CA LEU A 217 21.24 -17.37 -18.65
C LEU A 217 22.01 -17.00 -19.93
N ARG A 218 22.89 -17.89 -20.42
CA ARG A 218 23.58 -17.69 -21.71
C ARG A 218 22.73 -18.03 -22.93
N GLN A 219 21.65 -18.79 -22.75
CA GLN A 219 20.72 -19.14 -23.83
C GLN A 219 19.64 -18.08 -24.06
N ILE A 220 19.51 -17.10 -23.17
CA ILE A 220 18.62 -15.97 -23.38
C ILE A 220 19.16 -15.14 -24.55
N SER A 221 18.36 -15.01 -25.60
CA SER A 221 18.71 -14.16 -26.74
C SER A 221 18.77 -12.68 -26.30
N GLY A 222 19.60 -11.89 -26.98
CA GLY A 222 19.71 -10.46 -26.70
C GLY A 222 18.38 -9.70 -26.86
N ASP A 223 17.51 -10.20 -27.73
CA ASP A 223 16.18 -9.64 -27.99
C ASP A 223 15.24 -9.89 -26.79
N CYS A 224 15.22 -11.12 -26.25
CA CYS A 224 14.42 -11.48 -25.08
C CYS A 224 14.88 -10.70 -23.82
N LEU A 225 16.19 -10.54 -23.63
CA LEU A 225 16.74 -9.71 -22.56
C LEU A 225 16.27 -8.25 -22.69
N SER A 226 16.27 -7.70 -23.90
CA SER A 226 15.83 -6.31 -24.15
C SER A 226 14.35 -6.13 -23.87
N GLU A 227 13.52 -7.10 -24.24
CA GLU A 227 12.07 -7.07 -23.96
C GLU A 227 11.77 -7.19 -22.46
N VAL A 228 12.51 -8.01 -21.73
CA VAL A 228 12.39 -8.09 -20.26
C VAL A 228 12.78 -6.75 -19.62
N TYR A 229 13.85 -6.11 -20.08
CA TYR A 229 14.25 -4.79 -19.59
C TYR A 229 13.18 -3.73 -19.89
N GLN A 230 12.65 -3.71 -21.11
CA GLN A 230 11.62 -2.75 -21.51
C GLN A 230 10.32 -2.96 -20.71
N SER A 231 9.94 -4.22 -20.47
CA SER A 231 8.77 -4.56 -19.67
C SER A 231 8.93 -4.18 -18.20
N ALA A 232 10.16 -4.22 -17.67
CA ALA A 232 10.48 -3.74 -16.34
C ALA A 232 10.45 -2.21 -16.23
N GLU A 233 10.91 -1.48 -17.25
CA GLU A 233 10.76 -0.03 -17.32
C GLU A 233 9.28 0.39 -17.35
N GLU A 234 8.42 -0.42 -17.97
CA GLU A 234 6.97 -0.22 -18.01
C GLU A 234 6.24 -0.71 -16.74
N CYS A 235 6.94 -1.26 -15.74
CA CYS A 235 6.37 -1.85 -14.52
C CYS A 235 5.24 -2.86 -14.79
N SER A 236 5.38 -3.67 -15.84
CA SER A 236 4.39 -4.68 -16.21
C SER A 236 4.84 -6.07 -15.78
N ASP A 237 4.46 -6.46 -14.56
CA ASP A 237 4.76 -7.78 -14.00
C ASP A 237 4.24 -8.91 -14.90
N GLU A 238 3.08 -8.73 -15.54
CA GLU A 238 2.43 -9.74 -16.38
C GLU A 238 3.27 -10.10 -17.62
N ILE A 239 3.87 -9.11 -18.27
CA ILE A 239 4.71 -9.31 -19.46
C ILE A 239 6.04 -9.93 -19.06
N ILE A 240 6.62 -9.50 -17.94
CA ILE A 240 7.86 -10.08 -17.41
C ILE A 240 7.68 -11.58 -17.13
N PHE A 241 6.59 -11.97 -16.45
CA PHE A 241 6.33 -13.38 -16.17
C PHE A 241 6.09 -14.21 -17.44
N GLN A 242 5.47 -13.62 -18.46
CA GLN A 242 5.27 -14.29 -19.75
C GLN A 242 6.59 -14.51 -20.50
N LEU A 243 7.45 -13.49 -20.55
CA LEU A 243 8.77 -13.57 -21.17
C LEU A 243 9.68 -14.57 -20.43
N VAL A 244 9.65 -14.59 -19.09
CA VAL A 244 10.43 -15.53 -18.29
C VAL A 244 9.99 -16.98 -18.51
N ALA A 245 8.69 -17.23 -18.75
CA ALA A 245 8.20 -18.57 -19.05
C ALA A 245 8.75 -19.12 -20.37
N GLU A 246 9.02 -18.25 -21.36
CA GLU A 246 9.58 -18.61 -22.67
C GLU A 246 11.09 -18.92 -22.64
N ILE A 247 11.78 -18.57 -21.55
CA ILE A 247 13.22 -18.79 -21.34
C ILE A 247 13.54 -20.19 -20.79
N THR A 248 12.54 -20.92 -20.29
CA THR A 248 12.71 -22.27 -19.74
C THR A 248 12.64 -23.31 -20.87
N PRO A 249 13.46 -24.38 -20.89
CA PRO A 249 13.33 -25.43 -21.91
C PRO A 249 11.98 -26.16 -21.87
#